data_AF-A0A661MU92-F1
#
_entry.id   AF-A0A661MU92-F1
#
_cell.length_a   1.000
_cell.length_b   1.000
_cell.length_c   1.000
_cell.angle_alpha   90.00
_cell.angle_beta   90.00
_cell.angle_gamma   90.00
#
_symmetry.space_group_name_H-M   'P 1'
#
loop_
_entity.id
_entity.type
_entity.pdbx_description
1 polymer ?
#
loop_
_entity_poly.entity_id
_entity_poly.type
_entity_poly.pdbx_seq_one_letter_code
_entity_poly.pdbx_strand_id
1 'polypeptide(L)'
;TSLHFPGISEPAARALVARDVAAVRIDTASIDHGPSTDFIAPRVLLEAGIPAFENVAKLSEVPARDADIIALPMKIAGGSGGPLRIVAVVPAARCGSR
;
A
#
# COMPACT_ATOMS: atom_id res chain seq x y z
N THR A 1 -15.61 -12.36 -14.12
CA THR A 1 -15.68 -11.17 -13.23
C THR A 1 -15.28 -9.95 -14.04
N SER A 2 -16.15 -8.93 -14.15
CA SER A 2 -15.91 -7.71 -14.95
C SER A 2 -15.24 -6.62 -14.11
N LEU A 3 -14.14 -6.96 -13.42
CA LEU A 3 -13.39 -6.01 -12.60
C LEU A 3 -12.14 -5.58 -13.36
N HIS A 4 -12.03 -4.27 -13.62
CA HIS A 4 -10.91 -3.69 -14.35
C HIS A 4 -10.31 -2.54 -13.54
N PHE A 5 -9.18 -2.81 -12.91
CA PHE A 5 -8.37 -1.82 -12.19
C PHE A 5 -6.90 -2.27 -12.20
N PRO A 6 -5.95 -1.32 -12.11
CA PRO A 6 -4.53 -1.63 -12.09
C PRO A 6 -4.12 -2.32 -10.78
N GLY A 7 -3.00 -3.05 -10.83
CA GLY A 7 -2.38 -3.69 -9.68
C GLY A 7 -0.87 -3.80 -9.86
N ILE A 8 -0.21 -4.47 -8.93
CA ILE A 8 1.24 -4.70 -8.93
C ILE A 8 1.52 -6.00 -9.65
N SER A 9 2.48 -5.99 -10.59
CA SER A 9 2.93 -7.21 -11.26
C SER A 9 3.85 -8.03 -10.36
N GLU A 10 3.98 -9.34 -10.61
CA GLU A 10 4.89 -10.20 -9.86
C GLU A 10 6.35 -9.66 -9.83
N PRO A 11 6.96 -9.24 -10.95
CA PRO A 11 8.32 -8.67 -10.92
C PRO A 11 8.42 -7.42 -10.05
N ALA A 12 7.39 -6.57 -10.04
CA ALA A 12 7.36 -5.37 -9.21
C ALA A 12 7.23 -5.73 -7.72
N ALA A 13 6.39 -6.70 -7.36
CA ALA A 13 6.27 -7.21 -5.99
C ALA A 13 7.62 -7.77 -5.50
N ARG A 14 8.29 -8.59 -6.31
CA ARG A 14 9.63 -9.13 -5.99
C ARG A 14 10.68 -8.02 -5.83
N ALA A 15 10.62 -6.98 -6.66
CA ALA A 15 11.52 -5.84 -6.53
C ALA A 15 11.29 -5.04 -5.24
N LEU A 16 10.04 -4.95 -4.77
CA LEU A 16 9.71 -4.33 -3.48
C LEU A 16 10.21 -5.16 -2.30
N VAL A 17 10.05 -6.49 -2.35
CA VAL A 17 10.62 -7.42 -1.35
C VAL A 17 12.14 -7.28 -1.29
N ALA A 18 12.82 -7.25 -2.44
CA ALA A 18 14.28 -7.08 -2.49
C ALA A 18 14.77 -5.73 -1.94
N ARG A 19 13.89 -4.74 -1.85
CA ARG A 19 14.16 -3.42 -1.25
C ARG A 19 13.81 -3.34 0.23
N ASP A 20 13.31 -4.41 0.83
CA ASP A 20 12.91 -4.49 2.23
C ASP A 20 11.94 -3.36 2.65
N VAL A 21 10.91 -3.14 1.83
CA VAL A 21 9.92 -2.08 2.12
C VAL A 21 9.04 -2.47 3.31
N ALA A 22 8.76 -1.50 4.19
CA ALA A 22 7.97 -1.76 5.39
C ALA A 22 6.48 -2.04 5.13
N ALA A 23 5.93 -1.51 4.02
CA ALA A 23 4.53 -1.72 3.62
C ALA A 23 4.31 -1.29 2.17
N VAL A 24 3.23 -1.78 1.57
CA VAL A 24 2.75 -1.37 0.24
C VAL A 24 1.34 -0.80 0.35
N ARG A 25 0.99 0.18 -0.49
CA ARG A 25 -0.36 0.72 -0.56
C ARG A 25 -0.82 0.94 -2.00
N ILE A 26 -2.11 0.81 -2.24
CA ILE A 26 -2.76 1.09 -3.53
C ILE A 26 -4.13 1.74 -3.30
N ASP A 27 -4.58 2.55 -4.26
CA ASP A 27 -5.89 3.22 -4.27
C ASP A 27 -6.99 2.38 -4.92
N THR A 28 -6.69 1.14 -5.32
CA THR A 28 -7.63 0.19 -5.90
C THR A 28 -8.13 -0.82 -4.87
N ALA A 29 -9.14 -1.60 -5.28
CA ALA A 29 -9.78 -2.61 -4.44
C ALA A 29 -8.88 -3.83 -4.15
N SER A 30 -7.79 -4.00 -4.88
CA SER A 30 -6.80 -5.03 -4.58
C SER A 30 -5.39 -4.61 -5.00
N ILE A 31 -4.39 -5.14 -4.32
CA ILE A 31 -2.98 -5.06 -4.74
C ILE A 31 -2.75 -5.75 -6.08
N ASP A 32 -3.54 -6.77 -6.42
CA ASP A 32 -3.47 -7.43 -7.72
C ASP A 32 -4.35 -6.71 -8.76
N HIS A 33 -4.11 -6.99 -10.03
CA HIS A 33 -4.95 -6.42 -11.08
C HIS A 33 -6.35 -7.06 -11.07
N GLY A 34 -7.38 -6.29 -11.44
CA GLY A 34 -8.79 -6.72 -11.28
C GLY A 34 -9.16 -8.08 -11.92
N PRO A 35 -8.64 -8.42 -13.11
CA PRO A 35 -8.86 -9.73 -13.72
C PRO A 35 -8.05 -10.90 -13.12
N SER A 36 -7.15 -10.66 -12.17
CA SER A 36 -6.32 -11.70 -11.55
C SER A 36 -7.17 -12.78 -10.91
N THR A 37 -6.71 -14.03 -11.03
CA THR A 37 -7.29 -15.20 -10.35
C THR A 37 -6.28 -15.93 -9.46
N ASP A 38 -5.00 -15.59 -9.58
CA ASP A 38 -3.87 -16.22 -8.90
C ASP A 38 -3.37 -15.41 -7.70
N PHE A 39 -3.71 -14.12 -7.63
CA PHE A 39 -3.37 -13.20 -6.54
C PHE A 39 -1.88 -13.25 -6.18
N ILE A 40 -1.01 -13.26 -7.20
CA ILE A 40 0.41 -13.49 -7.03
C ILE A 40 1.10 -12.34 -6.28
N ALA A 41 0.67 -11.10 -6.49
CA ALA A 41 1.27 -9.94 -5.85
C ALA A 41 1.11 -9.92 -4.32
N PRO A 42 -0.10 -10.07 -3.75
CA PRO A 42 -0.26 -10.14 -2.30
C PRO A 42 0.44 -11.36 -1.72
N ARG A 43 0.49 -12.51 -2.41
CA ARG A 43 1.23 -13.68 -1.93
C ARG A 43 2.72 -13.39 -1.74
N VAL A 44 3.37 -12.84 -2.78
CA VAL A 44 4.80 -12.48 -2.71
C VAL A 44 5.09 -11.49 -1.59
N LEU A 45 4.24 -10.48 -1.40
CA LEU A 45 4.43 -9.45 -0.37
C LEU A 45 4.17 -10.00 1.05
N LEU A 46 3.06 -10.70 1.25
CA LEU A 46 2.65 -11.19 2.57
C LEU A 46 3.53 -12.36 3.06
N GLU A 47 4.01 -13.23 2.16
CA GLU A 47 4.99 -14.28 2.51
C GLU A 47 6.32 -13.67 2.98
N ALA A 48 6.68 -12.48 2.48
CA ALA A 48 7.84 -11.72 2.95
C ALA A 48 7.56 -10.89 4.22
N GLY A 49 6.35 -10.99 4.81
CA GLY A 49 5.97 -10.22 5.99
C GLY A 49 5.66 -8.74 5.72
N ILE A 50 5.50 -8.34 4.44
CA ILE A 50 5.23 -6.97 4.04
C ILE A 50 3.72 -6.74 3.98
N PRO A 51 3.13 -5.93 4.90
CA PRO A 51 1.71 -5.64 4.88
C PRO A 51 1.32 -4.79 3.68
N ALA A 52 0.09 -4.98 3.20
CA ALA A 52 -0.47 -4.23 2.10
C ALA A 52 -1.77 -3.51 2.49
N PHE A 53 -1.94 -2.28 1.99
CA PHE A 53 -3.10 -1.42 2.26
C PHE A 53 -3.84 -1.10 0.97
N GLU A 54 -5.11 -1.45 0.92
CA GLU A 54 -5.97 -1.29 -0.25
C GLU A 54 -6.98 -0.15 -0.04
N ASN A 55 -7.55 0.36 -1.13
CA ASN A 55 -8.52 1.47 -1.11
C ASN A 55 -8.00 2.75 -0.42
N VAL A 56 -6.69 3.02 -0.53
CA VAL A 56 -6.11 4.23 0.10
C VAL A 56 -6.49 5.47 -0.71
N ALA A 57 -7.25 6.37 -0.07
CA ALA A 57 -7.68 7.62 -0.69
C ALA A 57 -6.59 8.70 -0.67
N LYS A 58 -6.77 9.74 -1.51
CA LYS A 58 -6.01 11.00 -1.49
C LYS A 58 -4.50 10.86 -1.69
N LEU A 59 -4.05 9.83 -2.41
CA LEU A 59 -2.63 9.63 -2.70
C LEU A 59 -2.01 10.82 -3.47
N SER A 60 -2.82 11.54 -4.27
CA SER A 60 -2.40 12.76 -4.98
C SER A 60 -2.08 13.95 -4.07
N GLU A 61 -2.55 13.94 -2.82
CA GLU A 61 -2.30 15.00 -1.84
C GLU A 61 -1.01 14.76 -1.03
N VAL A 62 -0.37 13.60 -1.20
CA VAL A 62 0.84 13.20 -0.46
C VAL A 62 2.06 13.36 -1.38
N PRO A 63 3.14 14.02 -0.93
CA PRO A 63 4.36 14.11 -1.73
C PRO A 63 4.98 12.72 -1.95
N ALA A 64 5.69 12.56 -3.06
CA ALA A 64 6.32 11.28 -3.41
C ALA A 64 7.40 10.83 -2.41
N ARG A 65 7.94 11.75 -1.61
CA ARG A 65 8.98 11.52 -0.61
C ARG A 65 8.71 12.36 0.63
N ASP A 66 9.38 11.99 1.72
CA ASP A 66 9.47 12.75 2.96
C ASP A 66 8.14 12.92 3.73
N ALA A 67 7.11 12.12 3.45
CA ALA A 67 5.89 12.06 4.26
C ALA A 67 5.94 10.91 5.26
N ASP A 68 5.53 11.15 6.50
CA ASP A 68 5.38 10.10 7.50
C ASP A 68 3.99 9.47 7.36
N ILE A 69 3.95 8.15 7.31
CA ILE A 69 2.72 7.38 7.14
C ILE A 69 2.41 6.63 8.43
N ILE A 70 1.22 6.90 8.97
CA ILE A 70 0.71 6.25 10.18
C ILE A 70 -0.48 5.38 9.75
N ALA A 71 -0.31 4.07 9.80
CA ALA A 71 -1.33 3.08 9.44
C ALA A 71 -1.73 2.27 10.67
N LEU A 72 -2.95 2.48 11.17
CA LEU A 72 -3.44 1.88 12.42
C LEU A 72 -4.54 0.85 12.12
N PRO A 73 -4.20 -0.43 11.93
CA PRO A 73 -5.19 -1.50 11.75
C PRO A 73 -5.91 -1.83 13.06
N MET A 74 -7.14 -2.30 12.95
CA MET A 74 -7.84 -2.85 14.12
C MET A 74 -7.14 -4.11 14.64
N LYS A 75 -7.00 -4.22 15.96
CA LYS A 75 -6.38 -5.38 16.61
C LYS A 75 -7.40 -6.52 16.75
N ILE A 76 -7.57 -7.30 15.69
CA ILE A 76 -8.47 -8.45 15.63
C ILE A 76 -7.70 -9.72 16.02
N ALA A 77 -8.16 -10.43 17.05
CA ALA A 77 -7.53 -11.68 17.47
C ALA A 77 -7.62 -12.74 16.35
N GLY A 78 -6.47 -13.27 15.92
CA GLY A 78 -6.40 -14.23 14.80
C GLY A 78 -6.78 -13.65 13.43
N GLY A 79 -6.85 -12.31 13.30
CA GLY A 79 -7.22 -11.67 12.03
C GLY A 79 -6.12 -11.80 10.98
N SER A 80 -6.52 -12.17 9.75
CA SER A 80 -5.64 -12.11 8.57
C SER A 80 -5.52 -10.71 7.98
N GLY A 81 -6.47 -9.83 8.32
CA GLY A 81 -6.54 -8.43 7.90
C GLY A 81 -7.69 -7.72 8.61
N GLY A 82 -7.78 -6.41 8.39
CA GLY A 82 -8.85 -5.60 8.97
C GLY A 82 -8.82 -4.17 8.46
N PRO A 83 -9.94 -3.43 8.63
CA PRO A 83 -9.97 -2.01 8.32
C PRO A 83 -8.94 -1.27 9.18
N LEU A 84 -8.41 -0.19 8.62
CA LEU A 84 -7.39 0.62 9.25
C LEU A 84 -7.65 2.10 9.01
N ARG A 85 -7.19 2.93 9.95
CA ARG A 85 -7.12 4.38 9.74
C ARG A 85 -5.70 4.73 9.31
N ILE A 86 -5.56 5.18 8.06
CA ILE A 86 -4.29 5.68 7.53
C ILE A 86 -4.29 7.21 7.52
N VAL A 87 -3.19 7.79 7.98
CA VAL A 87 -2.95 9.24 7.98
C VAL A 87 -1.54 9.48 7.43
N ALA A 88 -1.40 10.51 6.60
CA ALA A 88 -0.11 11.01 6.16
C ALA A 88 0.18 12.35 6.87
N VAL A 89 1.34 12.46 7.49
CA VAL A 89 1.90 13.73 7.96
C VAL A 89 2.82 14.23 6.86
N VAL A 90 2.41 15.31 6.18
CA VAL A 90 3.16 15.89 5.07
C VAL A 90 4.14 16.94 5.58
N PRO A 91 5.33 17.09 4.97
CA PRO A 91 6.25 18.17 5.30
C PRO A 91 5.57 19.52 5.24
N ALA A 92 5.86 20.38 6.23
CA ALA A 92 5.54 21.79 6.10
C ALA A 92 6.25 22.36 4.87
N ALA A 93 5.53 23.14 4.06
CA ALA A 93 6.16 23.92 3.01
C ALA A 93 7.28 24.75 3.65
N ARG A 94 8.52 24.59 3.17
CA ARG A 94 9.64 25.43 3.65
C ARG A 94 9.23 26.88 3.44
N CYS A 95 9.00 27.61 4.53
CA CYS A 95 8.89 29.06 4.48
C CYS A 95 10.22 29.56 3.91
N GLY A 96 10.18 30.12 2.70
CA GLY A 96 11.37 30.46 1.93
C GLY A 96 12.34 31.28 2.76
N SER A 97 13.61 30.89 2.76
CA SER A 97 14.71 31.74 3.20
C SER A 97 14.67 33.02 2.36
N ARG A 98 14.19 34.10 2.98
CA ARG A 98 14.57 35.46 2.58
C ARG A 98 15.98 35.74 3.08
#